data_AF-A0A7R9RS54-F1
#
_entry.id   AF-A0A7R9RS54-F1
#
_cell.length_a   1.000
_cell.length_b   1.000
_cell.length_c   1.000
_cell.angle_alpha   90.00
_cell.angle_beta   90.00
_cell.angle_gamma   90.00
#
_symmetry.space_group_name_H-M   'P 1'
#
loop_
_entity.id
_entity.type
_entity.pdbx_description
1 polymer ?
#
loop_
_entity_poly.entity_id
_entity_poly.type
_entity_poly.pdbx_seq_one_letter_code
_entity_poly.pdbx_strand_id
1 'polypeptide(L)' 'QSLARNINPNVDFVVCIVSNNRKDRCDMIKKTCCVEYPVPSQVIVGRTLSKNAMSVCTKIALQINCKMVG' A
#
# COMPACT_ATOMS: atom_id res chain seq x y z
N GLN A 1 -6.20 -14.37 0.19
CA GLN A 1 -6.74 -14.33 -1.19
C GLN A 1 -7.78 -13.20 -1.37
N SER A 2 -7.70 -12.09 -0.63
CA SER A 2 -8.80 -11.09 -0.56
C SER A 2 -8.50 -9.75 -1.26
N LEU A 3 -7.25 -9.51 -1.66
CA LEU A 3 -6.81 -8.26 -2.29
C LEU A 3 -7.28 -8.14 -3.74
N ALA A 4 -7.09 -9.20 -4.55
CA ALA A 4 -7.45 -9.21 -5.97
C ALA A 4 -8.94 -8.92 -6.24
N ARG A 5 -9.84 -9.29 -5.31
CA ARG A 5 -11.29 -9.02 -5.46
C ARG A 5 -11.69 -7.56 -5.22
N ASN A 6 -10.84 -6.77 -4.55
CA ASN A 6 -11.11 -5.37 -4.25
C ASN A 6 -10.35 -4.40 -5.17
N ILE A 7 -9.46 -4.92 -6.02
CA ILE A 7 -8.75 -4.11 -7.01
C ILE A 7 -9.66 -4.02 -8.24
N ASN A 8 -10.44 -2.95 -8.31
CA ASN A 8 -11.25 -2.59 -9.47
C ASN A 8 -10.43 -1.69 -10.41
N PRO A 9 -10.78 -1.63 -11.71
CA PRO A 9 -10.11 -0.73 -12.66
C PRO A 9 -10.28 0.77 -12.33
N ASN A 10 -11.22 1.13 -11.44
CA ASN A 10 -11.39 2.50 -10.94
C ASN A 10 -10.55 2.81 -9.68
N VAL A 11 -9.61 1.93 -9.30
CA VAL A 11 -8.74 2.14 -8.14
C VAL A 11 -7.44 2.76 -8.58
N ASP A 12 -7.24 4.03 -8.23
CA ASP A 12 -6.01 4.77 -8.56
C ASP A 12 -4.86 4.45 -7.58
N PHE A 13 -5.16 3.94 -6.38
CA PHE A 13 -4.16 3.63 -5.37
C PHE A 13 -4.61 2.58 -4.35
N VAL A 14 -3.70 1.69 -3.95
CA VAL A 14 -3.96 0.68 -2.91
C VAL A 14 -3.09 0.90 -1.67
N VAL A 15 -3.73 1.02 -0.51
CA VAL A 15 -3.05 1.05 0.79
C VAL A 15 -3.29 -0.27 1.53
N CYS A 16 -2.22 -0.98 1.89
CA CYS A 16 -2.27 -2.22 2.64
C CYS A 16 -1.70 -2.04 4.04
N ILE A 17 -2.53 -2.16 5.08
CA ILE A 17 -2.08 -2.12 6.47
C ILE A 17 -1.80 -3.55 6.95
N VAL A 18 -0.57 -3.81 7.40
CA VAL A 18 -0.11 -5.12 7.89
C VAL A 18 0.32 -5.06 9.34
N SER A 19 0.02 -6.10 10.11
CA SER A 19 0.34 -6.15 11.54
C SER A 19 1.85 -6.30 11.83
N ASN A 20 2.63 -6.83 10.88
CA ASN A 20 4.07 -7.04 11.00
C ASN A 20 4.80 -6.67 9.70
N ASN A 21 6.13 -6.50 9.78
CA ASN A 21 6.99 -6.17 8.64
C ASN A 21 7.57 -7.43 7.95
N ARG A 22 6.79 -8.50 7.79
CA ARG A 22 7.25 -9.70 7.09
C ARG A 22 7.47 -9.38 5.60
N LYS A 23 8.74 -9.43 5.18
CA LYS A 23 9.19 -9.09 3.83
C LYS A 23 8.47 -9.94 2.77
N ASP A 24 8.35 -11.23 3.02
CA ASP A 24 7.60 -12.20 2.19
C ASP A 24 6.17 -11.77 1.88
N ARG A 25 5.41 -11.28 2.88
CA ARG A 25 4.03 -10.77 2.63
C ARG A 25 4.03 -9.44 1.88
N CYS A 26 4.92 -8.51 2.24
CA CYS A 26 5.02 -7.22 1.55
C CYS A 26 5.39 -7.39 0.07
N ASP A 27 6.33 -8.29 -0.24
CA ASP A 27 6.78 -8.57 -1.60
C ASP A 27 5.67 -9.27 -2.41
N MET A 28 4.91 -10.18 -1.79
CA MET A 28 3.77 -10.81 -2.43
C MET A 28 2.66 -9.81 -2.76
N ILE A 29 2.35 -8.87 -1.85
CA ILE A 29 1.37 -7.79 -2.09
C ILE A 29 1.82 -6.89 -3.23
N LYS A 30 3.08 -6.43 -3.21
CA LYS A 30 3.65 -5.61 -4.29
C LYS A 30 3.65 -6.36 -5.62
N LYS A 31 3.97 -7.66 -5.62
CA LYS A 31 3.94 -8.49 -6.82
C LYS A 31 2.54 -8.55 -7.41
N THR A 32 1.51 -8.79 -6.60
CA THR A 32 0.11 -8.75 -7.07
C THR A 32 -0.26 -7.38 -7.65
N CYS A 33 0.10 -6.27 -6.98
CA CYS A 33 -0.18 -4.90 -7.47
C CYS A 33 0.75 -4.37 -8.58
N CYS A 34 1.81 -5.08 -8.97
CA CYS A 34 2.64 -4.67 -10.10
C CYS A 34 2.50 -5.61 -11.29
N VAL A 35 2.20 -6.89 -11.05
CA VAL A 35 2.15 -7.93 -12.07
C VAL A 35 0.72 -8.26 -12.49
N GLU A 36 -0.23 -8.33 -11.55
CA GLU A 36 -1.62 -8.70 -11.88
C GLU A 36 -2.51 -7.49 -12.12
N TYR A 37 -2.30 -6.40 -11.38
CA TYR A 37 -3.07 -5.16 -11.50
C TYR A 37 -2.13 -3.98 -11.40
N PRO A 38 -1.77 -3.27 -12.49
CA PRO A 38 -0.79 -2.18 -12.48
C PRO A 38 -1.35 -0.95 -11.76
N VAL A 39 -1.42 -1.02 -10.43
CA VAL A 39 -1.94 0.02 -9.56
C VAL A 39 -0.87 0.32 -8.51
N PRO A 40 -0.50 1.59 -8.30
CA PRO A 40 0.46 1.94 -7.28
C PRO A 40 -0.04 1.49 -5.90
N SER A 41 0.85 0.80 -5.17
CA SER A 41 0.53 0.25 -3.85
C SER A 41 1.51 0.72 -2.77
N GLN A 42 1.00 0.87 -1.54
CA GLN A 42 1.80 1.19 -0.35
C GLN A 42 1.46 0.23 0.79
N VAL A 43 2.49 -0.42 1.35
CA VAL A 43 2.33 -1.28 2.52
C VAL A 43 2.78 -0.53 3.76
N ILE A 44 1.92 -0.48 4.79
CA ILE A 44 2.15 0.22 6.05
C ILE A 44 2.06 -0.77 7.20
N VAL A 45 3.04 -0.75 8.10
CA VAL A 45 2.98 -1.57 9.31
C VAL A 45 2.12 -0.87 10.35
N GLY A 46 1.08 -1.54 10.87
CA GLY A 46 0.11 -0.99 11.82
C GLY A 46 0.75 -0.40 13.08
N ARG A 47 1.87 -0.99 13.55
CA ARG A 47 2.64 -0.47 14.69
C ARG A 47 3.14 0.97 14.49
N THR A 48 3.35 1.38 13.25
CA THR A 48 3.86 2.72 12.91
C THR A 48 2.75 3.77 13.02
N LEU A 49 1.50 3.37 12.74
CA LEU A 49 0.31 4.21 12.90
C LEU A 49 0.01 4.46 14.39
N SER A 50 0.23 3.48 15.27
CA SER A 50 -0.07 3.61 16.70
C SER A 50 0.76 4.66 17.45
N LYS A 51 1.98 4.97 16.98
CA LYS A 51 2.88 5.91 17.69
C LYS A 51 2.88 7.33 17.12
N ASN A 52 2.67 7.51 15.82
CA ASN A 52 2.76 8.81 15.13
C ASN A 52 1.86 8.84 13.89
N ALA A 53 0.57 8.53 14.05
CA ALA A 53 -0.39 8.39 12.96
C ALA A 53 -0.34 9.55 11.97
N MET A 54 -0.31 10.81 12.46
CA MET A 54 -0.36 11.98 11.59
C MET A 54 0.90 12.14 10.73
N SER A 55 2.09 12.04 11.31
CA SER A 55 3.36 12.14 10.56
C SER A 55 3.51 11.00 9.54
N VAL A 56 3.06 9.79 9.90
CA VAL A 56 3.06 8.63 9.01
C VAL A 56 2.07 8.85 7.85
N CYS A 57 0.84 9.28 8.14
CA CYS A 57 -0.15 9.61 7.12
C CYS A 57 0.33 10.71 6.17
N THR A 58 0.96 11.77 6.66
CA THR A 58 1.53 12.83 5.80
C THR A 58 2.61 12.29 4.88
N LYS A 59 3.51 11.43 5.38
CA LYS A 59 4.54 10.77 4.54
C LYS A 59 3.93 9.86 3.48
N ILE A 60 2.84 9.16 3.81
CA ILE A 60 2.12 8.30 2.86
C ILE A 60 1.42 9.15 1.80
N ALA A 61 0.73 10.22 2.20
CA ALA A 61 0.08 11.15 1.28
C ALA A 61 1.07 11.74 0.27
N LEU A 62 2.27 12.12 0.75
CA LEU A 62 3.35 12.58 -0.13
C LEU A 62 3.81 11.46 -1.09
N GLN A 63 4.02 10.24 -0.59
CA GLN A 63 4.43 9.10 -1.42
C GLN A 63 3.39 8.70 -2.47
N ILE A 64 2.10 8.85 -2.16
CA ILE A 64 1.01 8.67 -3.13
C ILE A 64 1.13 9.75 -4.21
N ASN A 65 1.26 11.01 -3.81
CA ASN A 65 1.36 12.14 -4.72
C ASN A 65 2.55 11.96 -5.68
N CYS A 66 3.71 11.55 -5.16
CA CYS A 66 4.89 11.24 -5.97
C CYS A 66 4.74 10.01 -6.90
N LYS A 67 3.84 9.06 -6.59
CA LYS A 67 3.61 7.86 -7.41
C LYS A 67 2.53 8.04 -8.49
N MET A 68 1.63 9.01 -8.34
CA MET A 68 0.57 9.30 -9.32
C MET A 68 0.93 10.39 -10.33
N VAL A 69 1.97 11.18 -10.05
CA VAL A 69 2.47 12.25 -10.93
C VAL A 69 3.50 11.74 -11.97
N GLY A 70 3.70 10.43 -12.07
CA GLY A 70 4.58 9.80 -13.06
C GLY A 70 3.86 9.37 -14.33
#